data_AF-A0A4R3JTV2-F1
#
_entry.id   AF-A0A4R3JTV2-F1
#
_cell.length_a   1.000
_cell.length_b   1.000
_cell.length_c   1.000
_cell.angle_alpha   90.00
_cell.angle_beta   90.00
_cell.angle_gamma   90.00
#
_symmetry.space_group_name_H-M   'P 1'
#
loop_
_entity.id
_entity.type
_entity.pdbx_description
1 polymer ?
#
loop_
_entity_poly.entity_id
_entity_poly.type
_entity_poly.pdbx_seq_one_letter_code
_entity_poly.pdbx_strand_id
1 'polypeptide(L)'
;MPPALIAGLLAPDAYPHPAGQVRLIETHISWVLIAGEFAYKLKKPLDLGFLDFSTLEKRRHFCEEEIRLNRRLAPDIYLDVVPVTGSLAAPRIGGAGPVLEWAVRMRAFPPEATLDRANAISAAQVDAIADVIARFHRGLPAASTDSPYGEPAAVLQPAQENFAQIRALQPECSLLGRLDALEAWTRSEGQRLAPRLAERKRAGAIRECHGDLHLGNIAWVNDAPLIFDCIEFNPGLRWIDLLSELAFLFMDLMHRARPDLAWRLLNRYLEHTGDYTGLDVFRFYLVYRAMVRAKVATIRARQQPSPASELPDYLALAETLAQPQPAALFLMHGVSGSGKTWLAQMALERFGAVRLRSDVERKRLFGLDALDDSRRIEGGIYTEAASARTFQNLLELATTLLQAGYRVIVDATFLKQAHRAPFVALAEARGLPLRILDLQADEPLLRQRVQQRMARADDASEADLAVLEAQLQAVEPFTAAESKRVAVFRAEASAEWPSRLASLLEDKTKPSL
;
A
#
# COMPACT_ATOMS: atom_id res chain seq x y z
N MET A 1 -20.58 27.83 17.37
CA MET A 1 -20.09 27.64 18.76
C MET A 1 -20.26 26.18 19.13
N PRO A 2 -19.30 25.56 19.83
CA PRO A 2 -19.41 24.16 20.23
C PRO A 2 -20.58 23.96 21.21
N PRO A 3 -21.18 22.75 21.28
CA PRO A 3 -22.22 22.45 22.27
C PRO A 3 -21.76 22.71 23.70
N ALA A 4 -22.68 23.01 24.62
CA ALA A 4 -22.37 23.40 26.01
C ALA A 4 -21.40 22.43 26.72
N LEU A 5 -21.59 21.12 26.53
CA LEU A 5 -20.69 20.09 27.04
C LEU A 5 -19.24 20.29 26.55
N ILE A 6 -19.06 20.47 25.24
CA ILE A 6 -17.74 20.63 24.62
C ILE A 6 -17.11 21.95 25.04
N ALA A 7 -17.91 23.03 25.14
CA ALA A 7 -17.43 24.31 25.65
C ALA A 7 -16.92 24.20 27.09
N GLY A 8 -17.64 23.46 27.97
CA GLY A 8 -17.19 23.21 29.33
C GLY A 8 -15.91 22.37 29.42
N LEU A 9 -15.71 21.42 28.50
CA LEU A 9 -14.49 20.61 28.42
C LEU A 9 -13.26 21.39 27.90
N LEU A 10 -13.40 22.65 27.47
CA LEU A 10 -12.24 23.51 27.19
C LEU A 10 -11.60 24.06 28.48
N ALA A 11 -12.29 23.95 29.63
CA ALA A 11 -11.73 24.35 30.91
C ALA A 11 -10.65 23.35 31.37
N PRO A 12 -9.44 23.81 31.76
CA PRO A 12 -8.37 22.92 32.22
C PRO A 12 -8.76 22.07 33.44
N ASP A 13 -9.61 22.60 34.33
CA ASP A 13 -10.09 21.90 35.52
C ASP A 13 -11.03 20.73 35.21
N ALA A 14 -11.49 20.58 33.96
CA ALA A 14 -12.31 19.44 33.54
C ALA A 14 -11.52 18.11 33.52
N TYR A 15 -10.18 18.15 33.65
CA TYR A 15 -9.30 17.00 33.51
C TYR A 15 -8.62 16.63 34.83
N PRO A 16 -8.35 15.34 35.08
CA PRO A 16 -7.69 14.88 36.31
C PRO A 16 -6.17 15.11 36.31
N HIS A 17 -5.63 15.72 35.26
CA HIS A 17 -4.20 15.94 35.04
C HIS A 17 -3.95 17.40 34.60
N PRO A 18 -2.69 17.88 34.57
CA PRO A 18 -2.35 19.22 34.10
C PRO A 18 -2.64 19.40 32.60
N ALA A 19 -3.87 19.75 32.24
CA ALA A 19 -4.33 19.87 30.85
C ALA A 19 -3.77 21.08 30.10
N GLY A 20 -3.33 22.13 30.80
CA GLY A 20 -2.91 23.38 30.18
C GLY A 20 -4.00 23.99 29.29
N GLN A 21 -3.62 24.63 28.18
CA GLN A 21 -4.59 25.14 27.21
C GLN A 21 -5.16 23.98 26.38
N VAL A 22 -6.47 23.79 26.47
CA VAL A 22 -7.17 22.73 25.72
C VAL A 22 -7.46 23.20 24.29
N ARG A 23 -7.04 22.42 23.30
CA ARG A 23 -7.32 22.68 21.88
C ARG A 23 -8.43 21.75 21.38
N LEU A 24 -9.46 22.34 20.79
CA LEU A 24 -10.51 21.59 20.10
C LEU A 24 -10.18 21.43 18.61
N ILE A 25 -10.26 20.19 18.13
CA ILE A 25 -10.29 19.82 16.72
C ILE A 25 -11.64 19.19 16.46
N GLU A 26 -12.38 19.73 15.49
CA GLU A 26 -13.69 19.20 15.10
C GLU A 26 -13.59 18.43 13.79
N THR A 27 -14.10 17.19 13.78
CA THR A 27 -14.22 16.37 12.57
C THR A 27 -15.69 16.27 12.16
N HIS A 28 -15.98 15.53 11.09
CA HIS A 28 -17.35 15.34 10.61
C HIS A 28 -18.23 14.62 11.64
N ILE A 29 -17.66 13.70 12.43
CA ILE A 29 -18.39 12.79 13.33
C ILE A 29 -17.89 12.81 14.78
N SER A 30 -16.88 13.63 15.10
CA SER A 30 -16.29 13.68 16.45
C SER A 30 -15.74 15.06 16.80
N TRP A 31 -15.50 15.26 18.09
CA TRP A 31 -14.69 16.34 18.66
C TRP A 31 -13.46 15.71 19.32
N VAL A 32 -12.28 16.25 19.05
CA VAL A 32 -11.02 15.84 19.66
C VAL A 32 -10.48 16.99 20.49
N LEU A 33 -10.35 16.78 21.80
CA LEU A 33 -9.83 17.74 22.76
C LEU A 33 -8.40 17.34 23.13
N ILE A 34 -7.41 18.13 22.71
CA ILE A 34 -6.01 17.94 23.12
C ILE A 34 -5.81 18.71 24.42
N ALA A 35 -5.46 17.98 25.47
CA ALA A 35 -5.29 18.47 26.84
C ALA A 35 -3.98 17.90 27.41
N GLY A 36 -2.93 18.72 27.41
CA GLY A 36 -1.58 18.31 27.81
C GLY A 36 -1.06 17.13 27.00
N GLU A 37 -0.64 16.07 27.69
CA GLU A 37 -0.11 14.84 27.08
C GLU A 37 -1.20 13.92 26.48
N PHE A 38 -2.47 14.27 26.64
CA PHE A 38 -3.60 13.42 26.25
C PHE A 38 -4.50 14.09 25.23
N ALA A 39 -5.17 13.27 24.43
CA ALA A 39 -6.27 13.67 23.56
C ALA A 39 -7.53 12.88 23.92
N TYR A 40 -8.68 13.53 23.86
CA TYR A 40 -9.98 12.93 24.17
C TYR A 40 -10.90 13.08 22.97
N LYS A 41 -11.31 11.95 22.37
CA LYS A 41 -12.22 11.93 21.21
C LYS A 41 -13.63 11.58 21.67
N LEU A 42 -14.56 12.51 21.48
CA LEU A 42 -15.98 12.36 21.77
C LEU A 42 -16.75 12.25 20.46
N LYS A 43 -17.71 11.34 20.40
CA LYS A 43 -18.53 11.10 19.21
C LYS A 43 -19.71 12.06 19.18
N LYS A 44 -20.02 12.61 18.00
CA LYS A 44 -21.18 13.50 17.84
C LYS A 44 -22.48 12.69 17.92
N PRO A 45 -23.56 13.21 18.55
CA PRO A 45 -24.82 12.50 18.68
C PRO A 45 -25.64 12.58 17.37
N LEU A 46 -25.23 11.84 16.34
CA LEU A 46 -25.83 11.89 15.00
C LEU A 46 -26.02 10.49 14.39
N ASP A 47 -26.91 10.41 13.41
CA ASP A 47 -27.13 9.25 12.55
C ASP A 47 -27.03 9.69 11.08
N LEU A 48 -26.14 9.06 10.32
CA LEU A 48 -25.88 9.35 8.90
C LEU A 48 -26.25 8.16 7.99
N GLY A 49 -26.97 7.16 8.51
CA GLY A 49 -27.36 5.94 7.81
C GLY A 49 -26.24 4.91 7.70
N PHE A 50 -25.00 5.34 7.45
CA PHE A 50 -23.81 4.46 7.49
C PHE A 50 -23.13 4.43 8.87
N LEU A 51 -23.61 5.28 9.78
CA LEU A 51 -23.06 5.54 11.10
C LEU A 51 -24.19 5.95 12.04
N ASP A 52 -24.27 5.34 13.22
CA ASP A 52 -25.28 5.70 14.23
C ASP A 52 -24.67 5.88 15.63
N PHE A 53 -24.52 7.14 16.01
CA PHE A 53 -24.06 7.62 17.31
C PHE A 53 -25.19 8.29 18.11
N SER A 54 -26.46 8.04 17.75
CA SER A 54 -27.62 8.76 18.28
C SER A 54 -27.79 8.66 19.80
N THR A 55 -27.48 7.50 20.39
CA THR A 55 -27.65 7.23 21.82
C THR A 55 -26.31 7.14 22.56
N LEU A 56 -26.34 7.39 23.87
CA LEU A 56 -25.15 7.32 24.71
C LEU A 56 -24.55 5.90 24.72
N GLU A 57 -25.40 4.88 24.70
CA GLU A 57 -25.03 3.46 24.64
C GLU A 57 -24.29 3.14 23.34
N LYS A 58 -24.80 3.62 22.20
CA LYS A 58 -24.13 3.45 20.90
C LYS A 58 -22.78 4.15 20.89
N ARG A 59 -22.68 5.37 21.41
CA ARG A 59 -21.41 6.09 21.48
C ARG A 59 -20.39 5.37 22.37
N ARG A 60 -20.82 4.84 23.52
CA ARG A 60 -19.97 3.98 24.35
C ARG A 60 -19.43 2.78 23.57
N HIS A 61 -20.33 2.04 22.92
CA HIS A 61 -19.97 0.85 22.14
C HIS A 61 -18.91 1.18 21.07
N PHE A 62 -19.10 2.26 20.32
CA PHE A 62 -18.13 2.64 19.29
C PHE A 62 -16.84 3.24 19.87
N CYS A 63 -16.85 3.85 21.06
CA CYS A 63 -15.60 4.19 21.75
C CYS A 63 -14.81 2.93 22.12
N GLU A 64 -15.50 1.87 22.57
CA GLU A 64 -14.87 0.58 22.89
C GLU A 64 -14.35 -0.12 21.63
N GLU A 65 -15.10 -0.10 20.52
CA GLU A 65 -14.63 -0.63 19.22
C GLU A 65 -13.43 0.15 18.69
N GLU A 66 -13.40 1.47 18.83
CA GLU A 66 -12.27 2.29 18.41
C GLU A 66 -10.99 1.90 19.17
N ILE A 67 -11.08 1.67 20.49
CA ILE A 67 -9.97 1.14 21.28
C ILE A 67 -9.56 -0.26 20.79
N ARG A 68 -10.51 -1.18 20.62
CA ARG A 68 -10.23 -2.56 20.18
C ARG A 68 -9.48 -2.59 18.86
N LEU A 69 -9.93 -1.79 17.89
CA LEU A 69 -9.42 -1.81 16.52
C LEU A 69 -8.08 -1.10 16.40
N ASN A 70 -7.91 0.06 17.03
CA ASN A 70 -6.71 0.87 16.88
C ASN A 70 -5.52 0.35 17.70
N ARG A 71 -5.76 -0.30 18.85
CA ARG A 71 -4.66 -0.91 19.63
C ARG A 71 -3.87 -1.98 18.88
N ARG A 72 -4.41 -2.52 17.79
CA ARG A 72 -3.71 -3.49 16.92
C ARG A 72 -2.50 -2.89 16.21
N LEU A 73 -2.51 -1.58 15.96
CA LEU A 73 -1.47 -0.84 15.24
C LEU A 73 -0.90 0.36 16.04
N ALA A 74 -1.60 0.80 17.08
CA ALA A 74 -1.23 1.94 17.92
C ALA A 74 -1.56 1.70 19.42
N PRO A 75 -1.04 0.62 20.04
CA PRO A 75 -1.38 0.25 21.42
C PRO A 75 -0.99 1.33 22.44
N ASP A 76 0.11 2.05 22.21
CA ASP A 76 0.60 3.09 23.12
C ASP A 76 -0.17 4.41 23.03
N ILE A 77 -0.92 4.61 21.93
CA ILE A 77 -1.74 5.80 21.71
C ILE A 77 -3.14 5.59 22.28
N TYR A 78 -3.77 4.45 22.06
CA TYR A 78 -5.18 4.22 22.42
C TYR A 78 -5.30 3.60 23.82
N LEU A 79 -5.58 4.44 24.82
CA LEU A 79 -5.41 4.08 26.24
C LEU A 79 -6.63 3.44 26.88
N ASP A 80 -7.82 4.04 26.80
CA ASP A 80 -9.07 3.48 27.33
C ASP A 80 -10.29 4.36 26.97
N VAL A 81 -11.48 3.90 27.35
CA VAL A 81 -12.71 4.67 27.28
C VAL A 81 -13.00 5.23 28.68
N VAL A 82 -13.22 6.55 28.77
CA VAL A 82 -13.48 7.25 30.03
C VAL A 82 -14.85 7.93 30.01
N PRO A 83 -15.58 7.96 31.15
CA PRO A 83 -16.83 8.68 31.24
C PRO A 83 -16.57 10.19 31.35
N VAL A 84 -17.49 10.97 30.81
CA VAL A 84 -17.64 12.40 31.08
C VAL A 84 -18.82 12.57 32.02
N THR A 85 -18.58 13.15 33.19
CA THR A 85 -19.57 13.30 34.28
C THR A 85 -19.70 14.76 34.70
N GLY A 86 -20.41 15.03 35.81
CA GLY A 86 -20.64 16.38 36.32
C GLY A 86 -21.90 17.00 35.73
N SER A 87 -21.83 18.28 35.34
CA SER A 87 -22.93 18.99 34.69
C SER A 87 -22.48 19.53 33.32
N LEU A 88 -23.42 19.93 32.46
CA LEU A 88 -23.09 20.54 31.17
C LEU A 88 -22.26 21.84 31.31
N ALA A 89 -22.39 22.56 32.43
CA ALA A 89 -21.65 23.79 32.71
C ALA A 89 -20.27 23.53 33.35
N ALA A 90 -20.10 22.39 34.03
CA ALA A 90 -18.86 21.99 34.69
C ALA A 90 -18.62 20.49 34.50
N PRO A 91 -18.35 20.04 33.26
CA PRO A 91 -18.12 18.63 32.97
C PRO A 91 -16.74 18.19 33.51
N ARG A 92 -16.62 16.90 33.86
CA ARG A 92 -15.36 16.30 34.29
C ARG A 92 -15.07 14.98 33.57
N ILE A 93 -13.87 14.88 33.00
CA ILE A 93 -13.32 13.64 32.45
C ILE A 93 -12.96 12.69 33.59
N GLY A 94 -13.45 11.44 33.52
CA GLY A 94 -13.14 10.39 34.49
C GLY A 94 -13.71 10.64 35.90
N GLY A 95 -14.62 11.60 36.06
CA GLY A 95 -15.26 11.87 37.35
C GLY A 95 -16.30 10.81 37.76
N ALA A 96 -16.79 10.93 39.00
CA ALA A 96 -17.84 10.07 39.55
C ALA A 96 -19.25 10.65 39.30
N GLY A 97 -20.26 9.77 39.30
CA GLY A 97 -21.67 10.14 39.15
C GLY A 97 -22.27 9.77 37.79
N PRO A 98 -23.44 10.34 37.44
CA PRO A 98 -24.11 10.05 36.17
C PRO A 98 -23.23 10.42 34.95
N VAL A 99 -23.22 9.55 33.95
CA VAL A 99 -22.46 9.74 32.71
C VAL A 99 -23.26 10.63 31.77
N LEU A 100 -22.64 11.73 31.33
CA LEU A 100 -23.15 12.64 30.32
C LEU A 100 -22.71 12.21 28.91
N GLU A 101 -21.48 11.70 28.78
CA GLU A 101 -20.87 11.29 27.51
C GLU A 101 -19.73 10.29 27.73
N TRP A 102 -19.27 9.62 26.67
CA TRP A 102 -18.06 8.81 26.66
C TRP A 102 -16.98 9.43 25.78
N ALA A 103 -15.72 9.28 26.19
CA ALA A 103 -14.57 9.72 25.43
C ALA A 103 -13.54 8.60 25.28
N VAL A 104 -12.94 8.49 24.09
CA VAL A 104 -11.72 7.71 23.89
C VAL A 104 -10.55 8.55 24.38
N ARG A 105 -9.84 8.08 25.42
CA ARG A 105 -8.62 8.70 25.92
C ARG A 105 -7.42 8.15 25.16
N MET A 106 -6.62 9.05 24.63
CA MET A 106 -5.45 8.75 23.83
C MET A 106 -4.23 9.53 24.32
N ARG A 107 -3.01 9.08 24.03
CA ARG A 107 -1.83 9.95 24.09
C ARG A 107 -1.87 10.94 22.93
N ALA A 108 -1.64 12.21 23.23
CA ALA A 108 -1.50 13.22 22.19
C ALA A 108 -0.17 13.04 21.46
N PHE A 109 -0.18 13.25 20.15
CA PHE A 109 1.01 13.39 19.34
C PHE A 109 0.87 14.61 18.43
N PRO A 110 1.99 15.18 17.93
CA PRO A 110 1.95 16.41 17.15
C PRO A 110 1.15 16.23 15.84
N PRO A 111 0.11 17.04 15.55
CA PRO A 111 -0.69 16.91 14.33
C PRO A 111 0.08 17.12 13.02
N GLU A 112 1.24 17.76 13.07
CA GLU A 112 2.18 17.93 11.96
C GLU A 112 3.01 16.67 11.66
N ALA A 113 2.97 15.67 12.54
CA ALA A 113 3.61 14.38 12.32
C ALA A 113 2.86 13.50 11.33
N THR A 114 1.62 13.84 10.96
CA THR A 114 0.85 13.08 9.96
C THR A 114 1.46 13.23 8.57
N LEU A 115 1.53 12.13 7.82
CA LEU A 115 2.24 12.12 6.55
C LEU A 115 1.51 12.91 5.47
N ASP A 116 0.19 13.12 5.57
CA ASP A 116 -0.59 14.05 4.73
C ASP A 116 -0.16 15.52 4.86
N ARG A 117 0.62 15.86 5.89
CA ARG A 117 1.17 17.22 6.11
C ARG A 117 2.67 17.29 5.98
N ALA A 118 3.35 16.14 5.86
CA ALA A 118 4.78 16.10 5.66
C ALA A 118 5.18 16.73 4.32
N ASN A 119 6.19 17.61 4.34
CA ASN A 119 6.76 18.21 3.12
C ASN A 119 7.43 17.17 2.23
N ALA A 120 8.01 16.14 2.83
CA ALA A 120 8.64 15.03 2.12
C ALA A 120 8.42 13.73 2.88
N ILE A 121 8.18 12.67 2.12
CA ILE A 121 8.16 11.29 2.59
C ILE A 121 9.37 10.61 1.98
N SER A 122 10.18 9.96 2.82
CA SER A 122 11.39 9.25 2.39
C SER A 122 11.10 7.80 1.99
N ALA A 123 11.99 7.23 1.19
CA ALA A 123 11.92 5.83 0.78
C ALA A 123 11.96 4.86 1.98
N ALA A 124 12.76 5.16 3.00
CA ALA A 124 12.87 4.35 4.22
C ALA A 124 11.58 4.36 5.05
N GLN A 125 10.89 5.50 5.13
CA GLN A 125 9.57 5.58 5.79
C GLN A 125 8.55 4.69 5.07
N VAL A 126 8.54 4.73 3.74
CA VAL A 126 7.63 3.88 2.93
C VAL A 126 7.91 2.40 3.13
N ASP A 127 9.17 1.99 3.19
CA ASP A 127 9.51 0.60 3.49
C ASP A 127 9.03 0.17 4.87
N ALA A 128 9.28 1.00 5.90
CA ALA A 128 8.85 0.71 7.27
C ALA A 128 7.32 0.59 7.36
N ILE A 129 6.59 1.46 6.67
CA ILE A 129 5.12 1.41 6.58
C ILE A 129 4.67 0.11 5.90
N ALA A 130 5.26 -0.23 4.75
CA ALA A 130 4.96 -1.47 4.02
C ALA A 130 5.19 -2.71 4.89
N ASP A 131 6.29 -2.74 5.66
CA ASP A 131 6.66 -3.83 6.56
C ASP A 131 5.66 -3.97 7.73
N VAL A 132 5.17 -2.86 8.29
CA VAL A 132 4.12 -2.89 9.33
C VAL A 132 2.80 -3.38 8.75
N ILE A 133 2.38 -2.87 7.60
CA ILE A 133 1.13 -3.26 6.93
C ILE A 133 1.16 -4.74 6.57
N ALA A 134 2.24 -5.23 5.94
CA ALA A 134 2.36 -6.63 5.55
C ALA A 134 2.30 -7.57 6.77
N ARG A 135 3.03 -7.26 7.85
CA ARG A 135 2.97 -8.05 9.09
C ARG A 135 1.58 -8.04 9.71
N PHE A 136 0.92 -6.88 9.76
CA PHE A 136 -0.44 -6.74 10.24
C PHE A 136 -1.40 -7.61 9.43
N HIS A 137 -1.38 -7.52 8.09
CA HIS A 137 -2.28 -8.27 7.21
C HIS A 137 -2.10 -9.78 7.32
N ARG A 138 -0.85 -10.27 7.37
CA ARG A 138 -0.57 -11.70 7.55
C ARG A 138 -1.03 -12.23 8.90
N GLY A 139 -1.05 -11.38 9.94
CA GLY A 139 -1.51 -11.73 11.28
C GLY A 139 -3.02 -11.75 11.45
N LEU A 140 -3.79 -11.20 10.50
CA LEU A 140 -5.25 -11.12 10.62
C LEU A 140 -5.93 -12.46 10.22
N PRO A 141 -6.96 -12.88 10.96
CA PRO A 141 -7.77 -14.05 10.60
C PRO A 141 -8.66 -13.75 9.40
N ALA A 142 -8.89 -14.77 8.57
CA ALA A 142 -9.80 -14.67 7.43
C ALA A 142 -11.24 -14.43 7.85
N ALA A 143 -11.95 -13.62 7.05
CA ALA A 143 -13.40 -13.56 7.12
C ALA A 143 -13.96 -14.97 6.85
N SER A 144 -15.01 -15.36 7.58
CA SER A 144 -15.72 -16.61 7.29
C SER A 144 -16.22 -16.60 5.84
N THR A 145 -16.18 -17.76 5.18
CA THR A 145 -16.75 -17.93 3.84
C THR A 145 -18.22 -17.59 3.78
N ASP A 146 -18.95 -17.78 4.89
CA ASP A 146 -20.38 -17.50 5.00
C ASP A 146 -20.68 -16.03 5.33
N SER A 147 -19.64 -15.24 5.66
CA SER A 147 -19.83 -13.81 5.92
C SER A 147 -20.20 -13.07 4.63
N PRO A 148 -20.98 -11.98 4.70
CA PRO A 148 -21.32 -11.20 3.49
C PRO A 148 -20.13 -10.39 2.95
N TYR A 149 -19.01 -10.33 3.68
CA TYR A 149 -17.87 -9.48 3.34
C TYR A 149 -17.06 -10.03 2.18
N GLY A 150 -16.63 -9.11 1.30
CA GLY A 150 -15.86 -9.44 0.10
C GLY A 150 -16.62 -10.17 -0.99
N GLU A 151 -17.94 -10.38 -0.82
CA GLU A 151 -18.78 -10.80 -1.95
C GLU A 151 -18.70 -9.77 -3.06
N PRO A 152 -18.69 -10.17 -4.35
CA PRO A 152 -18.57 -9.22 -5.46
C PRO A 152 -19.59 -8.08 -5.37
N ALA A 153 -20.85 -8.38 -5.05
CA ALA A 153 -21.88 -7.36 -4.87
C ALA A 153 -21.57 -6.37 -3.73
N ALA A 154 -21.05 -6.87 -2.60
CA ALA A 154 -20.67 -6.05 -1.45
C ALA A 154 -19.45 -5.14 -1.73
N VAL A 155 -18.59 -5.53 -2.68
CA VAL A 155 -17.49 -4.68 -3.18
C VAL A 155 -17.99 -3.65 -4.19
N LEU A 156 -18.88 -4.07 -5.10
CA LEU A 156 -19.33 -3.25 -6.23
C LEU A 156 -20.30 -2.15 -5.83
N GLN A 157 -21.21 -2.44 -4.91
CA GLN A 157 -22.24 -1.49 -4.50
C GLN A 157 -21.64 -0.19 -3.94
N PRO A 158 -20.72 -0.20 -2.94
CA PRO A 158 -20.10 1.03 -2.45
C PRO A 158 -19.30 1.79 -3.53
N ALA A 159 -18.72 1.07 -4.50
CA ALA A 159 -18.02 1.69 -5.62
C ALA A 159 -18.96 2.49 -6.52
N GLN A 160 -20.18 1.97 -6.77
CA GLN A 160 -21.21 2.66 -7.54
C GLN A 160 -21.87 3.80 -6.76
N GLU A 161 -22.11 3.62 -5.46
CA GLU A 161 -22.73 4.64 -4.59
C GLU A 161 -21.94 5.96 -4.56
N ASN A 162 -20.61 5.90 -4.69
CA ASN A 162 -19.78 7.11 -4.78
C ASN A 162 -20.25 8.07 -5.88
N PHE A 163 -20.64 7.54 -7.05
CA PHE A 163 -21.07 8.32 -8.20
C PHE A 163 -22.42 9.01 -7.97
N ALA A 164 -23.37 8.28 -7.37
CA ALA A 164 -24.68 8.82 -7.01
C ALA A 164 -24.53 9.93 -5.94
N GLN A 165 -23.69 9.69 -4.92
CA GLN A 165 -23.43 10.62 -3.84
C GLN A 165 -22.74 11.91 -4.34
N ILE A 166 -21.77 11.80 -5.25
CA ILE A 166 -21.16 12.99 -5.88
C ILE A 166 -22.19 13.79 -6.67
N ARG A 167 -23.03 13.13 -7.50
CA ARG A 167 -24.06 13.82 -8.30
C ARG A 167 -25.13 14.50 -7.46
N ALA A 168 -25.53 13.90 -6.34
CA ALA A 168 -26.48 14.52 -5.40
C ALA A 168 -25.96 15.86 -4.85
N LEU A 169 -24.64 16.05 -4.81
CA LEU A 169 -23.99 17.30 -4.40
C LEU A 169 -23.83 18.31 -5.54
N GLN A 170 -24.44 18.06 -6.71
CA GLN A 170 -24.49 18.96 -7.87
C GLN A 170 -23.11 19.52 -8.24
N PRO A 171 -22.17 18.67 -8.74
CA PRO A 171 -20.87 19.14 -9.19
C PRO A 171 -21.02 20.01 -10.45
N GLU A 172 -19.94 20.70 -10.83
CA GLU A 172 -19.91 21.50 -12.06
C GLU A 172 -20.27 20.66 -13.29
N CYS A 173 -21.08 21.21 -14.20
CA CYS A 173 -21.52 20.51 -15.41
C CYS A 173 -20.35 19.98 -16.27
N SER A 174 -19.20 20.66 -16.24
CA SER A 174 -17.97 20.27 -16.92
C SER A 174 -17.43 18.90 -16.48
N LEU A 175 -17.75 18.45 -15.26
CA LEU A 175 -17.26 17.20 -14.68
C LEU A 175 -18.20 16.01 -14.93
N LEU A 176 -19.44 16.25 -15.38
CA LEU A 176 -20.44 15.19 -15.52
C LEU A 176 -20.03 14.10 -16.54
N GLY A 177 -19.46 14.50 -17.68
CA GLY A 177 -19.00 13.53 -18.68
C GLY A 177 -17.88 12.62 -18.17
N ARG A 178 -17.00 13.14 -17.31
CA ARG A 178 -15.92 12.37 -16.65
C ARG A 178 -16.49 11.35 -15.66
N LEU A 179 -17.48 11.78 -14.87
CA LEU A 179 -18.20 10.92 -13.95
C LEU A 179 -18.94 9.78 -14.69
N ASP A 180 -19.60 10.09 -15.81
CA ASP A 180 -20.32 9.09 -16.60
C ASP A 180 -19.37 8.03 -17.18
N ALA A 181 -18.22 8.46 -17.71
CA ALA A 181 -17.19 7.55 -18.23
C ALA A 181 -16.61 6.64 -17.13
N LEU A 182 -16.27 7.21 -15.97
CA LEU A 182 -15.73 6.45 -14.83
C LEU A 182 -16.77 5.51 -14.20
N GLU A 183 -18.04 5.89 -14.16
CA GLU A 183 -19.11 5.04 -13.67
C GLU A 183 -19.35 3.85 -14.60
N ALA A 184 -19.39 4.10 -15.92
CA ALA A 184 -19.49 3.04 -16.92
C ALA A 184 -18.30 2.08 -16.84
N TRP A 185 -17.07 2.61 -16.69
CA TRP A 185 -15.87 1.81 -16.46
C TRP A 185 -15.98 0.97 -15.19
N THR A 186 -16.36 1.58 -14.06
CA THR A 186 -16.48 0.90 -12.76
C THR A 186 -17.50 -0.25 -12.83
N ARG A 187 -18.64 -0.04 -13.49
CA ARG A 187 -19.67 -1.06 -13.68
C ARG A 187 -19.16 -2.22 -14.55
N SER A 188 -18.58 -1.91 -15.70
CA SER A 188 -18.07 -2.91 -16.66
C SER A 188 -16.93 -3.74 -16.06
N GLU A 189 -15.93 -3.07 -15.50
CA GLU A 189 -14.77 -3.70 -14.91
C GLU A 189 -15.13 -4.52 -13.67
N GLY A 190 -16.04 -3.99 -12.86
CA GLY A 190 -16.57 -4.67 -11.71
C GLY A 190 -17.30 -5.98 -12.04
N GLN A 191 -18.12 -5.99 -13.11
CA GLN A 191 -18.76 -7.20 -13.61
C GLN A 191 -17.72 -8.20 -14.14
N ARG A 192 -16.73 -7.72 -14.90
CA ARG A 192 -15.64 -8.54 -15.45
C ARG A 192 -14.83 -9.23 -14.35
N LEU A 193 -14.57 -8.52 -13.24
CA LEU A 193 -13.75 -9.00 -12.13
C LEU A 193 -14.52 -9.77 -11.05
N ALA A 194 -15.85 -9.84 -11.13
CA ALA A 194 -16.66 -10.54 -10.11
C ALA A 194 -16.20 -11.98 -9.80
N PRO A 195 -15.82 -12.83 -10.79
CA PRO A 195 -15.28 -14.16 -10.51
C PRO A 195 -13.96 -14.12 -9.72
N ARG A 196 -13.09 -13.14 -10.00
CA ARG A 196 -11.80 -12.96 -9.31
C ARG A 196 -12.01 -12.46 -7.89
N LEU A 197 -12.91 -11.51 -7.66
CA LEU A 197 -13.30 -11.08 -6.31
C LEU A 197 -13.80 -12.26 -5.45
N ALA A 198 -14.63 -13.13 -6.01
CA ALA A 198 -15.11 -14.33 -5.33
C ALA A 198 -13.98 -15.36 -5.07
N GLU A 199 -13.03 -15.51 -5.99
CA GLU A 199 -11.83 -16.32 -5.79
C GLU A 199 -10.96 -15.78 -4.66
N ARG A 200 -10.74 -14.47 -4.61
CA ARG A 200 -10.00 -13.81 -3.53
C ARG A 200 -10.65 -14.02 -2.18
N LYS A 201 -11.98 -13.94 -2.08
CA LYS A 201 -12.71 -14.31 -0.85
C LYS A 201 -12.42 -15.76 -0.44
N ARG A 202 -12.57 -16.72 -1.35
CA ARG A 202 -12.31 -18.15 -1.08
C ARG A 202 -10.85 -18.44 -0.70
N ALA A 203 -9.90 -17.73 -1.30
CA ALA A 203 -8.48 -17.78 -0.96
C ALA A 203 -8.16 -17.11 0.39
N GLY A 204 -9.17 -16.53 1.06
CA GLY A 204 -8.99 -15.80 2.28
C GLY A 204 -8.14 -14.56 2.05
N ALA A 205 -8.55 -13.67 1.15
CA ALA A 205 -7.98 -12.32 1.04
C ALA A 205 -8.78 -11.28 1.85
N ILE A 206 -9.97 -11.63 2.35
CA ILE A 206 -10.82 -10.71 3.11
C ILE A 206 -10.47 -10.79 4.59
N ARG A 207 -10.16 -9.65 5.21
CA ARG A 207 -9.69 -9.52 6.61
C ARG A 207 -10.30 -8.30 7.29
N GLU A 208 -10.31 -8.27 8.63
CA GLU A 208 -10.69 -7.08 9.41
C GLU A 208 -9.53 -6.07 9.43
N CYS A 209 -9.35 -5.39 8.31
CA CYS A 209 -8.35 -4.38 8.01
C CYS A 209 -8.53 -3.09 8.85
N HIS A 210 -7.77 -2.04 8.51
CA HIS A 210 -7.94 -0.66 8.97
C HIS A 210 -9.17 0.02 8.34
N GLY A 211 -9.41 -0.24 7.06
CA GLY A 211 -10.54 0.31 6.29
C GLY A 211 -10.33 1.72 5.71
N ASP A 212 -9.49 2.55 6.34
CA ASP A 212 -9.19 3.93 5.92
C ASP A 212 -7.69 4.26 5.88
N LEU A 213 -6.89 3.37 5.29
CA LEU A 213 -5.42 3.46 5.35
C LEU A 213 -4.83 4.42 4.30
N HIS A 214 -4.83 5.72 4.61
CA HIS A 214 -4.23 6.77 3.77
C HIS A 214 -3.26 7.65 4.58
N LEU A 215 -2.51 8.55 3.95
CA LEU A 215 -1.40 9.31 4.59
C LEU A 215 -1.85 10.21 5.75
N GLY A 216 -3.14 10.53 5.85
CA GLY A 216 -3.69 11.31 6.96
C GLY A 216 -3.91 10.50 8.23
N ASN A 217 -3.97 9.17 8.09
CA ASN A 217 -4.13 8.20 9.16
C ASN A 217 -2.81 7.45 9.44
N ILE A 218 -1.70 8.02 8.97
CA ILE A 218 -0.33 7.55 9.26
C ILE A 218 0.49 8.75 9.71
N ALA A 219 1.10 8.65 10.88
CA ALA A 219 2.05 9.62 11.40
C ALA A 219 3.44 9.02 11.53
N TRP A 220 4.46 9.88 11.57
CA TRP A 220 5.84 9.49 11.86
C TRP A 220 6.24 10.00 13.24
N VAL A 221 6.34 9.10 14.21
CA VAL A 221 6.57 9.44 15.62
C VAL A 221 7.63 8.50 16.19
N ASN A 222 8.63 9.06 16.89
CA ASN A 222 9.74 8.30 17.48
C ASN A 222 10.44 7.38 16.48
N ASP A 223 10.74 7.91 15.29
CA ASP A 223 11.39 7.17 14.18
C ASP A 223 10.68 5.90 13.71
N ALA A 224 9.36 5.83 13.93
CA ALA A 224 8.52 4.71 13.52
C ALA A 224 7.18 5.18 12.91
N PRO A 225 6.55 4.35 12.05
CA PRO A 225 5.21 4.61 11.58
C PRO A 225 4.17 4.35 12.68
N LEU A 226 3.28 5.32 12.86
CA LEU A 226 2.10 5.22 13.71
C LEU A 226 0.86 5.21 12.82
N ILE A 227 0.14 4.09 12.75
CA ILE A 227 -1.11 3.96 11.98
C ILE A 227 -2.29 4.03 12.95
N PHE A 228 -3.21 4.96 12.73
CA PHE A 228 -4.28 5.30 13.67
C PHE A 228 -5.58 5.67 12.94
N ASP A 229 -6.68 5.78 13.68
CA ASP A 229 -8.03 6.12 13.18
C ASP A 229 -8.66 5.05 12.25
N CYS A 230 -8.56 3.78 12.64
CA CYS A 230 -9.25 2.65 12.02
C CYS A 230 -10.77 2.84 12.08
N ILE A 231 -11.50 2.52 11.00
CA ILE A 231 -12.97 2.64 10.95
C ILE A 231 -13.63 1.70 11.96
N GLU A 232 -14.19 2.26 13.02
CA GLU A 232 -14.87 1.52 14.08
C GLU A 232 -16.33 1.22 13.77
N PHE A 233 -16.96 2.05 12.96
CA PHE A 233 -18.41 2.12 12.95
C PHE A 233 -19.14 1.31 11.88
N ASN A 234 -18.45 0.96 10.78
CA ASN A 234 -19.04 0.15 9.72
C ASN A 234 -18.11 -1.03 9.40
N PRO A 235 -18.46 -2.25 9.86
CA PRO A 235 -17.69 -3.45 9.57
C PRO A 235 -17.46 -3.67 8.07
N GLY A 236 -18.43 -3.33 7.21
CA GLY A 236 -18.30 -3.51 5.76
C GLY A 236 -17.21 -2.63 5.10
N LEU A 237 -16.77 -1.58 5.78
CA LEU A 237 -15.67 -0.72 5.31
C LEU A 237 -14.29 -1.19 5.77
N ARG A 238 -14.22 -2.11 6.76
CA ARG A 238 -12.96 -2.67 7.28
C ARG A 238 -12.82 -4.17 7.05
N TRP A 239 -13.89 -4.93 6.83
CA TRP A 239 -13.84 -6.30 6.36
C TRP A 239 -13.70 -6.30 4.83
N ILE A 240 -12.48 -6.04 4.38
CA ILE A 240 -12.16 -5.77 2.99
C ILE A 240 -11.01 -6.65 2.51
N ASP A 241 -10.79 -6.63 1.21
CA ASP A 241 -9.63 -7.25 0.59
C ASP A 241 -8.33 -6.53 0.99
N LEU A 242 -7.29 -7.30 1.30
CA LEU A 242 -5.97 -6.77 1.65
C LEU A 242 -5.41 -5.79 0.61
N LEU A 243 -5.63 -6.05 -0.68
CA LEU A 243 -5.19 -5.16 -1.74
C LEU A 243 -6.10 -3.94 -1.89
N SER A 244 -7.37 -4.02 -1.46
CA SER A 244 -8.25 -2.85 -1.38
C SER A 244 -7.80 -1.86 -0.31
N GLU A 245 -7.27 -2.37 0.81
CA GLU A 245 -6.65 -1.56 1.86
C GLU A 245 -5.37 -0.90 1.36
N LEU A 246 -4.43 -1.69 0.81
CA LEU A 246 -3.16 -1.17 0.28
C LEU A 246 -3.37 -0.15 -0.86
N ALA A 247 -4.39 -0.39 -1.71
CA ALA A 247 -4.75 0.50 -2.80
C ALA A 247 -5.05 1.93 -2.32
N PHE A 248 -5.53 2.09 -1.09
CA PHE A 248 -5.85 3.40 -0.56
C PHE A 248 -4.57 4.24 -0.38
N LEU A 249 -3.56 3.69 0.29
CA LEU A 249 -2.28 4.35 0.49
C LEU A 249 -1.52 4.53 -0.84
N PHE A 250 -1.55 3.53 -1.72
CA PHE A 250 -0.94 3.64 -3.05
C PHE A 250 -1.56 4.79 -3.84
N MET A 251 -2.89 4.87 -3.90
CA MET A 251 -3.61 5.94 -4.60
C MET A 251 -3.28 7.31 -4.00
N ASP A 252 -3.18 7.41 -2.68
CA ASP A 252 -2.83 8.67 -2.00
C ASP A 252 -1.40 9.15 -2.34
N LEU A 253 -0.44 8.24 -2.46
CA LEU A 253 0.91 8.56 -2.96
C LEU A 253 0.90 9.00 -4.44
N MET A 254 0.08 8.36 -5.28
CA MET A 254 -0.10 8.77 -6.67
C MET A 254 -0.72 10.18 -6.78
N HIS A 255 -1.73 10.49 -5.98
CA HIS A 255 -2.35 11.82 -5.91
C HIS A 255 -1.34 12.90 -5.55
N ARG A 256 -0.36 12.57 -4.70
CA ARG A 256 0.71 13.49 -4.28
C ARG A 256 1.90 13.52 -5.23
N ALA A 257 1.72 13.04 -6.46
CA ALA A 257 2.74 12.98 -7.49
C ALA A 257 4.02 12.25 -7.05
N ARG A 258 3.87 11.20 -6.24
CA ARG A 258 4.95 10.30 -5.80
C ARG A 258 4.75 8.86 -6.29
N PRO A 259 4.70 8.63 -7.62
CA PRO A 259 4.59 7.28 -8.16
C PRO A 259 5.80 6.41 -7.77
N ASP A 260 6.98 7.00 -7.63
CA ASP A 260 8.19 6.34 -7.13
C ASP A 260 7.92 5.63 -5.80
N LEU A 261 7.32 6.34 -4.84
CA LEU A 261 6.97 5.79 -3.54
C LEU A 261 5.79 4.82 -3.58
N ALA A 262 4.80 5.07 -4.44
CA ALA A 262 3.65 4.18 -4.58
C ALA A 262 4.09 2.79 -5.07
N TRP A 263 4.95 2.74 -6.09
CA TRP A 263 5.49 1.48 -6.61
C TRP A 263 6.48 0.83 -5.64
N ARG A 264 7.25 1.61 -4.88
CA ARG A 264 8.07 1.08 -3.79
C ARG A 264 7.23 0.38 -2.73
N LEU A 265 6.16 1.04 -2.24
CA LEU A 265 5.20 0.50 -1.27
C LEU A 265 4.63 -0.83 -1.75
N LEU A 266 4.10 -0.87 -2.97
CA LEU A 266 3.48 -2.06 -3.54
C LEU A 266 4.47 -3.23 -3.60
N ASN A 267 5.66 -2.98 -4.14
CA ASN A 267 6.66 -4.03 -4.30
C ASN A 267 7.16 -4.56 -2.96
N ARG A 268 7.42 -3.68 -1.99
CA ARG A 268 7.83 -4.10 -0.65
C ARG A 268 6.74 -4.95 0.01
N TYR A 269 5.47 -4.56 -0.10
CA TYR A 269 4.34 -5.34 0.40
C TYR A 269 4.22 -6.72 -0.28
N LEU A 270 4.34 -6.77 -1.61
CA LEU A 270 4.26 -8.04 -2.36
C LEU A 270 5.42 -8.97 -2.05
N GLU A 271 6.64 -8.46 -1.87
CA GLU A 271 7.80 -9.25 -1.45
C GLU A 271 7.57 -9.92 -0.08
N HIS A 272 6.80 -9.30 0.82
CA HIS A 272 6.44 -9.89 2.11
C HIS A 272 5.26 -10.86 2.05
N THR A 273 4.28 -10.60 1.19
CA THR A 273 2.98 -11.31 1.20
C THR A 273 2.86 -12.38 0.13
N GLY A 274 3.52 -12.20 -1.01
CA GLY A 274 3.40 -13.06 -2.18
C GLY A 274 2.08 -12.91 -2.95
N ASP A 275 1.23 -11.93 -2.62
CA ASP A 275 -0.10 -11.73 -3.24
C ASP A 275 -0.02 -11.08 -4.64
N TYR A 276 0.88 -11.61 -5.48
CA TYR A 276 1.06 -11.16 -6.86
C TYR A 276 -0.17 -11.44 -7.74
N THR A 277 -0.85 -12.56 -7.48
CA THR A 277 -2.05 -12.94 -8.22
C THR A 277 -3.21 -11.97 -8.02
N GLY A 278 -3.26 -11.29 -6.86
CA GLY A 278 -4.27 -10.29 -6.55
C GLY A 278 -4.18 -8.98 -7.33
N LEU A 279 -3.09 -8.76 -8.06
CA LEU A 279 -2.96 -7.55 -8.86
C LEU A 279 -3.96 -7.49 -10.03
N ASP A 280 -4.63 -8.60 -10.34
CA ASP A 280 -5.73 -8.64 -11.31
C ASP A 280 -6.92 -7.72 -10.93
N VAL A 281 -7.18 -7.51 -9.64
CA VAL A 281 -8.23 -6.61 -9.13
C VAL A 281 -7.71 -5.27 -8.61
N PHE A 282 -6.39 -5.11 -8.47
CA PHE A 282 -5.80 -3.96 -7.79
C PHE A 282 -6.15 -2.62 -8.47
N ARG A 283 -6.18 -2.58 -9.80
CA ARG A 283 -6.55 -1.36 -10.56
C ARG A 283 -7.99 -0.91 -10.28
N PHE A 284 -8.91 -1.86 -10.18
CA PHE A 284 -10.29 -1.56 -9.79
C PHE A 284 -10.33 -0.94 -8.39
N TYR A 285 -9.57 -1.47 -7.44
CA TYR A 285 -9.47 -0.88 -6.10
C TYR A 285 -8.83 0.51 -6.10
N LEU A 286 -7.81 0.77 -6.91
CA LEU A 286 -7.21 2.10 -7.03
C LEU A 286 -8.23 3.14 -7.51
N VAL A 287 -9.00 2.82 -8.56
CA VAL A 287 -10.08 3.71 -9.05
C VAL A 287 -11.17 3.87 -8.01
N TYR A 288 -11.60 2.79 -7.36
CA TYR A 288 -12.58 2.85 -6.28
C TYR A 288 -12.13 3.78 -5.15
N ARG A 289 -10.88 3.67 -4.68
CA ARG A 289 -10.34 4.54 -3.62
C ARG A 289 -10.21 6.00 -4.05
N ALA A 290 -9.82 6.26 -5.31
CA ALA A 290 -9.84 7.61 -5.87
C ALA A 290 -11.27 8.20 -5.85
N MET A 291 -12.29 7.41 -6.20
CA MET A 291 -13.69 7.85 -6.16
C MET A 291 -14.22 8.06 -4.74
N VAL A 292 -13.74 7.31 -3.75
CA VAL A 292 -14.01 7.59 -2.33
C VAL A 292 -13.46 8.96 -1.93
N ARG A 293 -12.23 9.29 -2.34
CA ARG A 293 -11.64 10.62 -2.05
C ARG A 293 -12.31 11.75 -2.81
N ALA A 294 -12.68 11.54 -4.08
CA ALA A 294 -13.49 12.47 -4.86
C ALA A 294 -14.81 12.81 -4.14
N LYS A 295 -15.50 11.80 -3.61
CA LYS A 295 -16.72 11.99 -2.80
C LYS A 295 -16.44 12.82 -1.55
N VAL A 296 -15.42 12.44 -0.76
CA VAL A 296 -15.08 13.14 0.49
C VAL A 296 -14.70 14.60 0.22
N ALA A 297 -13.94 14.88 -0.84
CA ALA A 297 -13.60 16.24 -1.27
C ALA A 297 -14.85 17.05 -1.61
N THR A 298 -15.81 16.46 -2.32
CA THR A 298 -17.08 17.12 -2.68
C THR A 298 -17.91 17.46 -1.45
N ILE A 299 -17.98 16.56 -0.46
CA ILE A 299 -18.69 16.81 0.81
C ILE A 299 -18.03 17.96 1.58
N ARG A 300 -16.69 17.96 1.69
CA ARG A 300 -15.94 18.99 2.42
C ARG A 300 -16.12 20.38 1.79
N ALA A 301 -16.02 20.48 0.47
CA ALA A 301 -16.18 21.73 -0.26
C ALA A 301 -17.57 22.38 -0.06
N ARG A 302 -18.62 21.57 0.17
CA ARG A 302 -19.97 22.06 0.49
C ARG A 302 -20.12 22.55 1.94
N GLN A 303 -19.37 21.97 2.87
CA GLN A 303 -19.45 22.30 4.31
C GLN A 303 -18.58 23.51 4.70
N GLN A 304 -17.46 23.72 4.00
CA GLN A 304 -16.53 24.82 4.26
C GLN A 304 -16.09 25.45 2.93
N PRO A 305 -16.54 26.68 2.61
CA PRO A 305 -16.13 27.34 1.37
C PRO A 305 -14.67 27.88 1.47
N SER A 306 -13.66 27.01 1.27
CA SER A 306 -12.22 27.30 0.98
C SER A 306 -11.39 26.00 0.88
N PRO A 307 -10.30 25.87 0.10
CA PRO A 307 -9.99 26.41 -1.23
C PRO A 307 -10.60 25.52 -2.35
N ALA A 308 -10.13 25.62 -3.59
CA ALA A 308 -10.66 24.90 -4.77
C ALA A 308 -10.91 23.39 -4.49
N SER A 309 -12.05 22.89 -4.97
CA SER A 309 -12.43 21.48 -4.81
C SER A 309 -11.35 20.56 -5.39
N GLU A 310 -10.87 19.58 -4.62
CA GLU A 310 -9.96 18.52 -5.10
C GLU A 310 -10.68 17.49 -6.01
N LEU A 311 -12.00 17.62 -6.22
CA LEU A 311 -12.77 16.71 -7.07
C LEU A 311 -12.16 16.54 -8.48
N PRO A 312 -11.79 17.60 -9.23
CA PRO A 312 -11.22 17.45 -10.57
C PRO A 312 -9.91 16.65 -10.58
N ASP A 313 -9.10 16.78 -9.53
CA ASP A 313 -7.80 16.10 -9.38
C ASP A 313 -8.00 14.60 -9.12
N TYR A 314 -8.90 14.22 -8.21
CA TYR A 314 -9.23 12.80 -7.99
C TYR A 314 -9.90 12.16 -9.21
N LEU A 315 -10.72 12.89 -9.98
CA LEU A 315 -11.25 12.39 -11.25
C LEU A 315 -10.13 12.16 -12.27
N ALA A 316 -9.12 13.05 -12.32
CA ALA A 316 -7.99 12.91 -13.26
C ALA A 316 -7.10 11.74 -12.90
N LEU A 317 -6.90 11.54 -11.60
CA LEU A 317 -6.20 10.38 -11.09
C LEU A 317 -6.98 9.09 -11.40
N ALA A 318 -8.29 9.05 -11.14
CA ALA A 318 -9.13 7.89 -11.44
C ALA A 318 -9.10 7.52 -12.94
N GLU A 319 -9.19 8.51 -13.83
CA GLU A 319 -9.06 8.30 -15.28
C GLU A 319 -7.69 7.72 -15.65
N THR A 320 -6.61 8.28 -15.09
CA THR A 320 -5.24 7.78 -15.30
C THR A 320 -5.09 6.33 -14.82
N LEU A 321 -5.67 6.00 -13.67
CA LEU A 321 -5.66 4.66 -13.08
C LEU A 321 -6.58 3.67 -13.82
N ALA A 322 -7.59 4.14 -14.53
CA ALA A 322 -8.47 3.33 -15.36
C ALA A 322 -7.84 2.97 -16.73
N GLN A 323 -6.90 3.78 -17.23
CA GLN A 323 -6.27 3.58 -18.54
C GLN A 323 -5.33 2.37 -18.59
N PRO A 324 -5.53 1.39 -19.50
CA PRO A 324 -4.61 0.27 -19.67
C PRO A 324 -3.15 0.73 -19.75
N GLN A 325 -2.26 0.09 -19.00
CA GLN A 325 -0.82 0.35 -19.09
C GLN A 325 -0.20 -0.69 -20.01
N PRO A 326 0.80 -0.33 -20.83
CA PRO A 326 1.44 -1.30 -21.70
C PRO A 326 2.30 -2.25 -20.83
N ALA A 327 1.97 -3.53 -20.89
CA ALA A 327 2.77 -4.58 -20.25
C ALA A 327 4.11 -4.70 -20.97
N ALA A 328 5.19 -4.88 -20.20
CA ALA A 328 6.53 -5.07 -20.71
C ALA A 328 7.31 -5.97 -19.75
N LEU A 329 8.26 -6.74 -20.29
CA LEU A 329 9.10 -7.64 -19.53
C LEU A 329 10.54 -7.14 -19.49
N PHE A 330 11.10 -7.06 -18.29
CA PHE A 330 12.49 -6.71 -18.03
C PHE A 330 13.16 -7.85 -17.30
N LEU A 331 14.24 -8.40 -17.87
CA LEU A 331 15.05 -9.41 -17.21
C LEU A 331 16.32 -8.75 -16.69
N MET A 332 16.59 -8.85 -15.39
CA MET A 332 17.89 -8.46 -14.86
C MET A 332 18.93 -9.49 -15.30
N HIS A 333 20.15 -9.07 -15.61
CA HIS A 333 21.23 -9.99 -15.94
C HIS A 333 22.50 -9.54 -15.24
N GLY A 334 23.24 -10.48 -14.66
CA GLY A 334 24.53 -10.22 -14.04
C GLY A 334 24.75 -11.00 -12.75
N VAL A 335 26.01 -11.13 -12.36
CA VAL A 335 26.43 -11.91 -11.19
C VAL A 335 26.15 -11.17 -9.86
N SER A 336 26.30 -11.87 -8.74
CA SER A 336 26.18 -11.30 -7.40
C SER A 336 27.13 -10.10 -7.21
N GLY A 337 26.66 -9.04 -6.58
CA GLY A 337 27.45 -7.80 -6.39
C GLY A 337 27.44 -6.82 -7.56
N SER A 338 26.87 -7.17 -8.74
CA SER A 338 26.86 -6.27 -9.90
C SER A 338 25.94 -5.05 -9.76
N GLY A 339 25.06 -5.05 -8.75
CA GLY A 339 24.10 -3.95 -8.48
C GLY A 339 22.68 -4.19 -9.02
N LYS A 340 22.32 -5.43 -9.39
CA LYS A 340 21.01 -5.77 -9.95
C LYS A 340 19.86 -5.25 -9.10
N THR A 341 19.86 -5.55 -7.81
CA THR A 341 18.82 -5.11 -6.88
C THR A 341 18.66 -3.60 -6.86
N TRP A 342 19.76 -2.84 -6.96
CA TRP A 342 19.73 -1.38 -6.98
C TRP A 342 19.15 -0.84 -8.28
N LEU A 343 19.58 -1.36 -9.44
CA LEU A 343 19.00 -0.97 -10.73
C LEU A 343 17.52 -1.38 -10.82
N ALA A 344 17.17 -2.57 -10.35
CA ALA A 344 15.79 -3.07 -10.34
C ALA A 344 14.90 -2.20 -9.43
N GLN A 345 15.42 -1.70 -8.31
CA GLN A 345 14.71 -0.75 -7.44
C GLN A 345 14.46 0.58 -8.15
N MET A 346 15.47 1.14 -8.82
CA MET A 346 15.26 2.38 -9.59
C MET A 346 14.30 2.17 -10.75
N ALA A 347 14.41 1.01 -11.43
CA ALA A 347 13.55 0.67 -12.55
C ALA A 347 12.09 0.50 -12.12
N LEU A 348 11.79 -0.17 -11.00
CA LEU A 348 10.41 -0.33 -10.55
C LEU A 348 9.77 1.02 -10.17
N GLU A 349 10.53 1.89 -9.50
CA GLU A 349 10.07 3.21 -9.06
C GLU A 349 9.82 4.13 -10.26
N ARG A 350 10.63 4.00 -11.31
CA ARG A 350 10.55 4.85 -12.50
C ARG A 350 9.57 4.34 -13.55
N PHE A 351 9.53 3.04 -13.77
CA PHE A 351 8.69 2.42 -14.81
C PHE A 351 7.27 2.19 -14.34
N GLY A 352 7.05 2.21 -13.04
CA GLY A 352 5.83 1.68 -12.45
C GLY A 352 5.69 0.19 -12.75
N ALA A 353 6.62 -0.59 -12.23
CA ALA A 353 6.72 -2.03 -12.49
C ALA A 353 6.61 -2.87 -11.22
N VAL A 354 6.21 -4.12 -11.40
CA VAL A 354 6.22 -5.15 -10.35
C VAL A 354 7.50 -5.97 -10.49
N ARG A 355 8.24 -6.10 -9.40
CA ARG A 355 9.48 -6.86 -9.31
C ARG A 355 9.22 -8.24 -8.70
N LEU A 356 9.69 -9.26 -9.39
CA LEU A 356 9.76 -10.64 -8.91
C LEU A 356 11.21 -10.95 -8.57
N ARG A 357 11.52 -11.11 -7.28
CA ARG A 357 12.89 -11.43 -6.83
C ARG A 357 13.06 -12.93 -6.66
N SER A 358 14.02 -13.49 -7.38
CA SER A 358 14.30 -14.93 -7.31
C SER A 358 14.68 -15.41 -5.91
N ASP A 359 15.48 -14.65 -5.15
CA ASP A 359 15.89 -15.03 -3.79
C ASP A 359 14.68 -15.05 -2.82
N VAL A 360 13.76 -14.08 -2.94
CA VAL A 360 12.55 -14.01 -2.11
C VAL A 360 11.61 -15.17 -2.43
N GLU A 361 11.31 -15.38 -3.72
CA GLU A 361 10.38 -16.43 -4.14
C GLU A 361 10.96 -17.83 -3.94
N ARG A 362 12.28 -17.99 -4.04
CA ARG A 362 12.96 -19.22 -3.64
C ARG A 362 12.70 -19.50 -2.17
N LYS A 363 12.99 -18.57 -1.25
CA LYS A 363 12.72 -18.77 0.19
C LYS A 363 11.25 -19.10 0.45
N ARG A 364 10.31 -18.38 -0.19
CA ARG A 364 8.87 -18.64 -0.08
C ARG A 364 8.48 -20.06 -0.48
N LEU A 365 9.03 -20.60 -1.58
CA LEU A 365 8.77 -21.97 -2.04
C LEU A 365 9.21 -23.06 -1.05
N PHE A 366 10.07 -22.71 -0.09
CA PHE A 366 10.56 -23.57 0.98
C PHE A 366 10.06 -23.15 2.38
N GLY A 367 9.04 -22.30 2.46
CA GLY A 367 8.39 -21.92 3.72
C GLY A 367 9.20 -20.96 4.59
N LEU A 368 10.14 -20.22 4.00
CA LEU A 368 10.97 -19.24 4.67
C LEU A 368 10.50 -17.80 4.36
N ASP A 369 10.60 -16.90 5.34
CA ASP A 369 10.49 -15.46 5.11
C ASP A 369 11.73 -14.95 4.34
N ALA A 370 11.61 -13.79 3.69
CA ALA A 370 12.66 -13.26 2.82
C ALA A 370 14.04 -13.10 3.49
N LEU A 371 14.07 -12.80 4.80
CA LEU A 371 15.28 -12.59 5.58
C LEU A 371 15.72 -13.83 6.37
N ASP A 372 14.97 -14.93 6.33
CA ASP A 372 15.35 -16.15 7.03
C ASP A 372 16.57 -16.80 6.42
N ASP A 373 17.43 -17.38 7.26
CA ASP A 373 18.62 -18.09 6.83
C ASP A 373 18.28 -19.43 6.17
N SER A 374 18.58 -19.56 4.87
CA SER A 374 18.24 -20.77 4.13
C SER A 374 19.08 -21.99 4.48
N ARG A 375 20.22 -21.82 5.17
CA ARG A 375 21.07 -22.92 5.64
C ARG A 375 20.36 -23.84 6.63
N ARG A 376 19.21 -23.42 7.16
CA ARG A 376 18.34 -24.20 8.04
C ARG A 376 17.54 -25.29 7.29
N ILE A 377 17.45 -25.21 5.96
CA ILE A 377 16.73 -26.20 5.14
C ILE A 377 17.66 -27.33 4.74
N GLU A 378 17.36 -28.55 5.22
CA GLU A 378 18.08 -29.76 4.84
C GLU A 378 17.95 -30.03 3.33
N GLY A 379 19.06 -30.35 2.66
CA GLY A 379 19.12 -30.49 1.20
C GLY A 379 19.28 -29.18 0.41
N GLY A 380 19.14 -28.03 1.09
CA GLY A 380 19.40 -26.70 0.54
C GLY A 380 18.40 -26.21 -0.52
N ILE A 381 18.26 -24.89 -0.65
CA ILE A 381 17.32 -24.27 -1.60
C ILE A 381 17.97 -23.91 -2.95
N TYR A 382 19.26 -24.23 -3.14
CA TYR A 382 20.07 -23.86 -4.30
C TYR A 382 20.48 -25.04 -5.20
N THR A 383 19.85 -26.20 -5.05
CA THR A 383 20.04 -27.33 -5.98
C THR A 383 19.56 -26.98 -7.39
N GLU A 384 19.96 -27.77 -8.39
CA GLU A 384 19.50 -27.60 -9.77
C GLU A 384 17.97 -27.73 -9.87
N ALA A 385 17.39 -28.74 -9.23
CA ALA A 385 15.94 -28.94 -9.16
C ALA A 385 15.22 -27.79 -8.45
N ALA A 386 15.75 -27.30 -7.32
CA ALA A 386 15.20 -26.14 -6.62
C ALA A 386 15.25 -24.88 -7.48
N SER A 387 16.36 -24.67 -8.20
CA SER A 387 16.51 -23.54 -9.12
C SER A 387 15.53 -23.62 -10.29
N ALA A 388 15.35 -24.79 -10.91
CA ALA A 388 14.35 -25.00 -11.95
C ALA A 388 12.94 -24.69 -11.45
N ARG A 389 12.57 -25.16 -10.25
CA ARG A 389 11.29 -24.85 -9.61
C ARG A 389 11.09 -23.35 -9.37
N THR A 390 12.13 -22.64 -8.90
CA THR A 390 12.09 -21.18 -8.73
C THR A 390 11.87 -20.45 -10.05
N PHE A 391 12.62 -20.79 -11.11
CA PHE A 391 12.46 -20.14 -12.41
C PHE A 391 11.08 -20.42 -13.04
N GLN A 392 10.54 -21.63 -12.86
CA GLN A 392 9.19 -21.96 -13.30
C GLN A 392 8.13 -21.12 -12.54
N ASN A 393 8.24 -21.00 -11.22
CA ASN A 393 7.37 -20.14 -10.42
C ASN A 393 7.45 -18.67 -10.85
N LEU A 394 8.65 -18.14 -11.09
CA LEU A 394 8.83 -16.77 -11.58
C LEU A 394 8.20 -16.56 -12.96
N LEU A 395 8.26 -17.57 -13.85
CA LEU A 395 7.63 -17.52 -15.17
C LEU A 395 6.10 -17.49 -15.07
N GLU A 396 5.52 -18.29 -14.17
CA GLU A 396 4.08 -18.31 -13.89
C GLU A 396 3.61 -16.97 -13.33
N LEU A 397 4.31 -16.44 -12.31
CA LEU A 397 4.01 -15.12 -11.74
C LEU A 397 4.15 -14.01 -12.78
N ALA A 398 5.23 -14.01 -13.58
CA ALA A 398 5.41 -13.03 -14.64
C ALA A 398 4.29 -13.12 -15.68
N THR A 399 3.84 -14.33 -16.02
CA THR A 399 2.72 -14.56 -16.92
C THR A 399 1.43 -13.92 -16.41
N THR A 400 1.08 -14.16 -15.14
CA THR A 400 -0.11 -13.57 -14.51
C THR A 400 -0.05 -12.05 -14.49
N LEU A 401 1.09 -11.48 -14.10
CA LEU A 401 1.27 -10.03 -14.01
C LEU A 401 1.21 -9.34 -15.38
N LEU A 402 1.85 -9.91 -16.40
CA LEU A 402 1.79 -9.39 -17.77
C LEU A 402 0.36 -9.47 -18.33
N GLN A 403 -0.39 -10.53 -18.03
CA GLN A 403 -1.81 -10.65 -18.40
C GLN A 403 -2.68 -9.62 -17.69
N ALA A 404 -2.35 -9.25 -16.46
CA ALA A 404 -3.01 -8.17 -15.72
C ALA A 404 -2.58 -6.76 -16.18
N GLY A 405 -1.71 -6.65 -17.19
CA GLY A 405 -1.31 -5.37 -17.78
C GLY A 405 -0.19 -4.64 -17.02
N TYR A 406 0.61 -5.35 -16.24
CA TYR A 406 1.74 -4.77 -15.51
C TYR A 406 3.04 -4.88 -16.30
N ARG A 407 3.93 -3.89 -16.11
CA ARG A 407 5.35 -4.06 -16.40
C ARG A 407 5.96 -4.95 -15.34
N VAL A 408 6.76 -5.94 -15.75
CA VAL A 408 7.34 -6.94 -14.85
C VAL A 408 8.86 -6.90 -14.94
N ILE A 409 9.52 -6.80 -13.80
CA ILE A 409 10.96 -6.96 -13.65
C ILE A 409 11.22 -8.29 -12.99
N VAL A 410 11.91 -9.21 -13.66
CA VAL A 410 12.35 -10.47 -13.06
C VAL A 410 13.80 -10.28 -12.60
N ASP A 411 13.97 -10.14 -11.29
CA ASP A 411 15.26 -9.94 -10.62
C ASP A 411 15.86 -11.29 -10.24
N ALA A 412 16.53 -11.88 -11.22
CA ALA A 412 17.36 -13.08 -11.10
C ALA A 412 18.68 -12.83 -11.83
N THR A 413 19.66 -13.71 -11.67
CA THR A 413 20.98 -13.55 -12.31
C THR A 413 20.94 -13.81 -13.82
N PHE A 414 20.05 -14.69 -14.28
CA PHE A 414 19.83 -15.03 -15.70
C PHE A 414 21.10 -15.40 -16.49
N LEU A 415 22.08 -16.03 -15.83
CA LEU A 415 23.39 -16.34 -16.43
C LEU A 415 23.34 -17.37 -17.55
N LYS A 416 22.36 -18.30 -17.51
CA LYS A 416 22.21 -19.38 -18.49
C LYS A 416 21.10 -19.07 -19.50
N GLN A 417 21.33 -19.41 -20.77
CA GLN A 417 20.34 -19.30 -21.85
C GLN A 417 19.06 -20.10 -21.54
N ALA A 418 19.21 -21.29 -20.95
CA ALA A 418 18.07 -22.13 -20.55
C ALA A 418 17.11 -21.44 -19.56
N HIS A 419 17.60 -20.51 -18.73
CA HIS A 419 16.75 -19.73 -17.83
C HIS A 419 16.13 -18.52 -18.54
N ARG A 420 16.79 -17.94 -19.55
CA ARG A 420 16.27 -16.78 -20.30
C ARG A 420 15.23 -17.16 -21.35
N ALA A 421 15.44 -18.29 -22.04
CA ALA A 421 14.63 -18.71 -23.18
C ALA A 421 13.11 -18.78 -22.89
N PRO A 422 12.64 -19.31 -21.74
CA PRO A 422 11.21 -19.33 -21.44
C PRO A 422 10.57 -17.94 -21.33
N PHE A 423 11.30 -16.97 -20.76
CA PHE A 423 10.83 -15.57 -20.64
C PHE A 423 10.86 -14.85 -21.98
N VAL A 424 11.84 -15.15 -22.83
CA VAL A 424 11.89 -14.67 -24.22
C VAL A 424 10.68 -15.17 -25.00
N ALA A 425 10.41 -16.48 -24.94
CA ALA A 425 9.26 -17.10 -25.59
C ALA A 425 7.93 -16.54 -25.05
N LEU A 426 7.84 -16.29 -23.73
CA LEU A 426 6.67 -15.64 -23.12
C LEU A 426 6.37 -14.27 -23.72
N ALA A 427 7.40 -13.42 -23.86
CA ALA A 427 7.25 -12.09 -24.43
C ALA A 427 6.90 -12.16 -25.93
N GLU A 428 7.57 -13.01 -26.70
CA GLU A 428 7.32 -13.18 -28.13
C GLU A 428 5.90 -13.70 -28.41
N ALA A 429 5.45 -14.73 -27.69
CA ALA A 429 4.13 -15.32 -27.85
C ALA A 429 2.98 -14.33 -27.55
N ARG A 430 3.24 -13.30 -26.75
CA ARG A 430 2.26 -12.25 -26.40
C ARG A 430 2.48 -10.94 -27.13
N GLY A 431 3.48 -10.86 -28.02
CA GLY A 431 3.84 -9.61 -28.71
C GLY A 431 4.29 -8.50 -27.74
N LEU A 432 4.84 -8.87 -26.58
CA LEU A 432 5.21 -7.92 -25.54
C LEU A 432 6.66 -7.42 -25.72
N PRO A 433 6.91 -6.14 -25.39
CA PRO A 433 8.26 -5.61 -25.29
C PRO A 433 9.10 -6.38 -24.26
N LEU A 434 10.35 -6.69 -24.65
CA LEU A 434 11.34 -7.34 -23.79
C LEU A 434 12.67 -6.57 -23.81
N ARG A 435 13.24 -6.35 -22.63
CA ARG A 435 14.61 -5.85 -22.45
C ARG A 435 15.37 -6.71 -21.43
N ILE A 436 16.63 -6.96 -21.73
CA ILE A 436 17.58 -7.59 -20.79
C ILE A 436 18.48 -6.48 -20.25
N LEU A 437 18.41 -6.20 -18.95
CA LEU A 437 19.23 -5.18 -18.29
C LEU A 437 20.51 -5.87 -17.79
N ASP A 438 21.58 -5.78 -18.58
CA ASP A 438 22.86 -6.45 -18.32
C ASP A 438 23.77 -5.58 -17.45
N LEU A 439 24.00 -6.00 -16.20
CA LEU A 439 24.83 -5.28 -15.24
C LEU A 439 26.25 -5.83 -15.19
N GLN A 440 27.19 -4.96 -15.54
CA GLN A 440 28.62 -5.25 -15.58
C GLN A 440 29.34 -4.45 -14.49
N ALA A 441 30.28 -5.10 -13.83
CA ALA A 441 31.16 -4.49 -12.84
C ALA A 441 32.47 -5.28 -12.77
N ASP A 442 33.56 -4.60 -12.48
CA ASP A 442 34.87 -5.25 -12.32
C ASP A 442 34.88 -6.25 -11.15
N GLU A 443 35.60 -7.36 -11.33
CA GLU A 443 35.68 -8.47 -10.38
C GLU A 443 36.10 -8.05 -8.94
N PRO A 444 37.09 -7.15 -8.73
CA PRO A 444 37.42 -6.66 -7.40
C PRO A 444 36.24 -5.95 -6.71
N LEU A 445 35.47 -5.16 -7.47
CA LEU A 445 34.29 -4.46 -6.96
C LEU A 445 33.16 -5.44 -6.61
N LEU A 446 32.96 -6.47 -7.43
CA LEU A 446 32.00 -7.54 -7.15
C LEU A 446 32.31 -8.22 -5.81
N ARG A 447 33.57 -8.64 -5.60
CA ARG A 447 34.00 -9.29 -4.35
C ARG A 447 33.81 -8.39 -3.14
N GLN A 448 34.22 -7.12 -3.24
CA GLN A 448 34.05 -6.13 -2.18
C GLN A 448 32.57 -5.99 -1.78
N ARG A 449 31.66 -5.84 -2.76
CA ARG A 449 30.22 -5.66 -2.51
C ARG A 449 29.58 -6.90 -1.89
N VAL A 450 29.97 -8.09 -2.34
CA VAL A 450 29.47 -9.35 -1.75
C VAL A 450 29.88 -9.46 -0.28
N GLN A 451 31.14 -9.18 0.06
CA GLN A 451 31.62 -9.20 1.44
C GLN A 451 30.89 -8.18 2.33
N GLN A 452 30.71 -6.94 1.85
CA GLN A 452 30.00 -5.91 2.59
C GLN A 452 28.54 -6.28 2.88
N ARG A 453 27.85 -6.87 1.91
CA ARG A 453 26.46 -7.34 2.08
C ARG A 453 26.37 -8.47 3.12
N MET A 454 27.27 -9.46 3.04
CA MET A 454 27.30 -10.56 4.01
C MET A 454 27.53 -10.06 5.44
N ALA A 455 28.33 -9.01 5.62
CA ALA A 455 28.57 -8.42 6.93
C ALA A 455 27.34 -7.69 7.51
N ARG A 456 26.43 -7.18 6.67
CA ARG A 456 25.20 -6.49 7.11
C ARG A 456 24.03 -7.43 7.40
N ALA A 457 23.97 -8.58 6.72
CA ALA A 457 22.93 -9.60 6.89
C ALA A 457 21.48 -9.07 6.82
N ASP A 458 21.25 -8.05 5.99
CA ASP A 458 19.98 -7.32 5.83
C ASP A 458 19.32 -7.51 4.45
N ASP A 459 19.83 -8.43 3.63
CA ASP A 459 19.31 -8.76 2.29
C ASP A 459 18.89 -10.24 2.20
N ALA A 460 17.87 -10.52 1.39
CA ALA A 460 17.44 -11.88 1.09
C ALA A 460 18.50 -12.70 0.31
N SER A 461 19.42 -12.03 -0.37
CA SER A 461 20.47 -12.65 -1.17
C SER A 461 21.62 -13.18 -0.30
N GLU A 462 21.79 -14.50 -0.30
CA GLU A 462 22.79 -15.21 0.53
C GLU A 462 24.07 -15.59 -0.24
N ALA A 463 24.27 -15.05 -1.44
CA ALA A 463 25.45 -15.38 -2.24
C ALA A 463 26.74 -14.91 -1.56
N ASP A 464 27.67 -15.84 -1.37
CA ASP A 464 29.02 -15.61 -0.86
C ASP A 464 30.05 -15.52 -2.01
N LEU A 465 31.34 -15.46 -1.65
CA LEU A 465 32.42 -15.41 -2.64
C LEU A 465 32.54 -16.69 -3.47
N ALA A 466 32.22 -17.86 -2.91
CA ALA A 466 32.24 -19.12 -3.66
C ALA A 466 31.10 -19.17 -4.68
N VAL A 467 29.91 -18.69 -4.30
CA VAL A 467 28.77 -18.50 -5.21
C VAL A 467 29.11 -17.50 -6.31
N LEU A 468 29.77 -16.39 -5.99
CA LEU A 468 30.21 -15.42 -7.00
C LEU A 468 31.18 -16.05 -8.00
N GLU A 469 32.18 -16.80 -7.53
CA GLU A 469 33.14 -17.47 -8.41
C GLU A 469 32.44 -18.48 -9.33
N ALA A 470 31.56 -19.33 -8.78
CA ALA A 470 30.76 -20.27 -9.57
C ALA A 470 29.88 -19.55 -10.61
N GLN A 471 29.34 -18.38 -10.28
CA GLN A 471 28.56 -17.57 -11.21
C GLN A 471 29.41 -16.99 -12.34
N LEU A 472 30.61 -16.49 -12.07
CA LEU A 472 31.53 -15.97 -13.09
C LEU A 472 31.90 -17.04 -14.13
N GLN A 473 32.08 -18.29 -13.69
CA GLN A 473 32.38 -19.42 -14.60
C GLN A 473 31.16 -19.92 -15.37
N ALA A 474 29.94 -19.65 -14.89
CA ALA A 474 28.69 -20.16 -15.47
C ALA A 474 27.97 -19.17 -16.40
N VAL A 475 28.58 -18.01 -16.71
CA VAL A 475 27.96 -17.01 -17.59
C VAL A 475 27.98 -17.50 -19.04
N GLU A 476 26.80 -17.69 -19.62
CA GLU A 476 26.65 -18.02 -21.04
C GLU A 476 26.39 -16.73 -21.86
N PRO A 477 27.02 -16.58 -23.04
CA PRO A 477 26.85 -15.40 -23.88
C PRO A 477 25.40 -15.23 -24.34
N PHE A 478 25.03 -13.99 -24.66
CA PHE A 478 23.76 -13.69 -25.31
C PHE A 478 23.72 -14.28 -26.73
N THR A 479 22.58 -14.83 -27.12
CA THR A 479 22.33 -15.20 -28.51
C THR A 479 22.23 -13.94 -29.39
N ALA A 480 22.38 -14.08 -30.71
CA ALA A 480 22.25 -12.94 -31.64
C ALA A 480 20.86 -12.26 -31.57
N ALA A 481 19.82 -13.00 -31.22
CA ALA A 481 18.48 -12.45 -30.99
C ALA A 481 18.40 -11.68 -29.67
N GLU A 482 18.97 -12.23 -28.59
CA GLU A 482 19.02 -11.57 -27.28
C GLU A 482 19.81 -10.26 -27.32
N SER A 483 20.96 -10.21 -27.99
CA SER A 483 21.82 -9.03 -28.07
C SER A 483 21.11 -7.77 -28.56
N LYS A 484 20.05 -7.89 -29.37
CA LYS A 484 19.23 -6.76 -29.86
C LYS A 484 18.35 -6.13 -28.77
N ARG A 485 18.11 -6.88 -27.69
CA ARG A 485 17.24 -6.56 -26.54
C ARG A 485 18.04 -6.14 -25.30
N VAL A 486 19.36 -6.27 -25.33
CA VAL A 486 20.24 -5.99 -24.19
C VAL A 486 20.47 -4.49 -24.04
N ALA A 487 20.38 -4.01 -22.80
CA ALA A 487 20.84 -2.70 -22.36
C ALA A 487 21.90 -2.89 -21.27
N VAL A 488 23.15 -2.57 -21.58
CA VAL A 488 24.33 -2.82 -20.71
C VAL A 488 24.60 -1.71 -19.70
N PHE A 489 24.29 -1.89 -18.42
CA PHE A 489 24.60 -0.93 -17.35
C PHE A 489 25.95 -1.26 -16.70
N ARG A 490 26.88 -0.29 -16.69
CA ARG A 490 28.20 -0.44 -16.06
C ARG A 490 28.21 0.22 -14.68
N ALA A 491 28.73 -0.47 -13.67
CA ALA A 491 28.75 0.00 -12.28
C ALA A 491 29.56 1.30 -12.10
N GLU A 492 30.62 1.46 -12.91
CA GLU A 492 31.50 2.63 -12.94
C GLU A 492 30.75 3.88 -13.44
N ALA A 493 29.69 3.69 -14.24
CA ALA A 493 28.82 4.74 -14.77
C ALA A 493 27.45 4.78 -14.06
N SER A 494 27.39 4.40 -12.78
CA SER A 494 26.13 4.36 -12.00
C SER A 494 25.40 5.70 -11.92
N ALA A 495 26.11 6.82 -12.02
CA ALA A 495 25.51 8.15 -12.10
C ALA A 495 24.62 8.36 -13.36
N GLU A 496 24.85 7.60 -14.43
CA GLU A 496 24.09 7.69 -15.70
C GLU A 496 22.88 6.73 -15.73
N TRP A 497 22.74 5.84 -14.75
CA TRP A 497 21.65 4.86 -14.73
C TRP A 497 20.26 5.50 -14.76
N PRO A 498 19.97 6.60 -14.02
CA PRO A 498 18.69 7.26 -14.11
C PRO A 498 18.34 7.68 -15.54
N SER A 499 19.20 8.48 -16.21
CA SER A 499 18.92 9.01 -17.54
C SER A 499 18.73 7.89 -18.56
N ARG A 500 19.53 6.83 -18.45
CA ARG A 500 19.42 5.66 -19.34
C ARG A 500 18.16 4.84 -19.12
N LEU A 501 17.67 4.72 -17.89
CA LEU A 501 16.35 4.11 -17.64
C LEU A 501 15.23 4.92 -18.31
N ALA A 502 15.31 6.26 -18.36
CA ALA A 502 14.30 7.08 -19.06
C ALA A 502 14.23 6.72 -20.54
N SER A 503 15.39 6.69 -21.21
CA SER A 503 15.43 6.44 -22.65
C SER A 503 14.91 5.07 -23.02
N LEU A 504 15.00 4.08 -22.11
CA LEU A 504 14.40 2.77 -22.34
C LEU A 504 12.88 2.84 -22.48
N LEU A 505 12.17 3.70 -21.76
CA LEU A 505 10.71 3.85 -21.89
C LEU A 505 10.29 4.68 -23.11
N GLU A 506 11.14 5.62 -23.54
CA GLU A 506 10.83 6.58 -24.61
C GLU A 506 11.18 6.07 -26.02
N ASP A 507 11.94 4.96 -26.12
CA ASP A 507 12.45 4.45 -27.39
C ASP A 507 11.33 3.86 -28.28
N LYS A 508 10.69 4.74 -29.06
CA LYS A 508 9.70 4.45 -30.09
C LYS A 508 10.27 3.76 -31.35
N THR A 509 11.59 3.49 -31.42
CA THR A 509 12.25 2.96 -32.63
C THR A 509 12.47 1.44 -32.63
N LYS A 510 12.11 0.76 -31.55
CA LYS A 510 12.03 -0.70 -31.43
C LYS A 510 10.56 -1.08 -31.15
N PRO A 511 10.07 -2.31 -31.45
CA PRO A 511 8.65 -2.65 -31.33
C PRO A 511 8.11 -2.14 -30.00
N SER A 512 7.10 -1.28 -30.11
CA SER A 512 6.70 -0.23 -29.17
C SER A 512 6.52 -0.74 -27.74
N LEU A 513 7.17 -0.05 -26.79
CA LEU A 513 7.04 -0.24 -25.33
C LEU A 513 5.74 0.29 -24.74
#